data_AF-A0A814FS42-F1
#
_entry.id   AF-A0A814FS42-F1
#
_cell.length_a   1.000
_cell.length_b   1.000
_cell.length_c   1.000
_cell.angle_alpha   90.00
_cell.angle_beta   90.00
_cell.angle_gamma   90.00
#
_symmetry.space_group_name_H-M   'P 1'
#
loop_
_entity.id
_entity.type
_entity.pdbx_description
1 polymer ?
#
loop_
_entity_poly.entity_id
_entity_poly.type
_entity_poly.pdbx_seq_one_letter_code
_entity_poly.pdbx_strand_id
1 'polypeptide(L)'
;MLFEMTLMKFDVYQLLDADPILGPICFSLFIFTIVFVCMTMFITIISDNFRVVRNNLKFNHNHDQQIVRFMFNKVQRWTKIGHDDQWREYEERDQQMRDQYYDPIESFPDKIDQLLDSLNRVLEYN
;
A
#
# COMPACT_ATOMS: atom_id res chain seq x y z
N MET A 1 21.19 -34.49 17.28
CA MET A 1 20.62 -35.74 16.73
C MET A 1 19.66 -35.51 15.57
N LEU A 2 18.39 -35.10 15.74
CA LEU A 2 17.43 -35.06 14.62
C LEU A 2 17.74 -33.96 13.57
N PHE A 3 18.22 -32.80 14.02
CA PHE A 3 18.66 -31.70 13.14
C PHE A 3 19.93 -32.03 12.32
N GLU A 4 20.84 -32.85 12.86
CA GLU A 4 22.04 -33.29 12.15
C GLU A 4 21.70 -34.26 11.01
N MET A 5 20.68 -35.09 11.20
CA MET A 5 20.15 -35.94 10.12
C MET A 5 19.54 -35.10 8.98
N THR A 6 18.90 -33.97 9.29
CA THR A 6 18.39 -33.04 8.28
C THR A 6 19.52 -32.33 7.53
N LEU A 7 20.65 -32.07 8.20
CA LEU A 7 21.89 -31.54 7.62
C LEU A 7 22.74 -32.61 6.90
N MET A 8 22.23 -33.83 6.75
CA MET A 8 22.93 -34.94 6.10
C MET A 8 24.21 -35.40 6.84
N LYS A 9 24.37 -35.06 8.12
CA LYS A 9 25.39 -35.64 9.00
C LYS A 9 24.83 -36.89 9.68
N PHE A 10 24.93 -38.02 9.01
CA PHE A 10 24.65 -39.34 9.58
C PHE A 10 25.85 -40.26 9.40
N ASP A 11 25.99 -41.22 10.32
CA ASP A 11 27.01 -42.26 10.24
C ASP A 11 26.43 -43.48 9.50
N VAL A 12 26.85 -43.66 8.25
CA VAL A 12 26.39 -44.75 7.38
C VAL A 12 26.81 -46.12 7.93
N TYR A 13 27.94 -46.18 8.65
CA TYR A 13 28.48 -47.43 9.16
C TYR A 13 27.63 -48.00 10.28
N GLN A 14 27.10 -47.14 11.17
CA GLN A 14 26.19 -47.55 12.24
C GLN A 14 24.85 -48.08 11.69
N LEU A 15 24.41 -47.58 10.53
CA LEU A 15 23.16 -48.01 9.91
C LEU A 15 23.28 -49.36 9.21
N LEU A 16 24.43 -49.62 8.58
CA LEU A 16 24.77 -50.92 7.97
C LEU A 16 24.95 -52.03 9.02
N ASP A 17 25.49 -51.67 10.19
CA ASP A 17 25.73 -52.62 11.29
C ASP A 17 24.41 -53.06 11.98
N ALA A 18 23.39 -52.20 11.96
CA ALA A 18 22.08 -52.50 12.54
C ALA A 18 21.20 -53.41 11.66
N ASP A 19 21.02 -53.05 10.38
CA ASP A 19 20.35 -53.93 9.40
C ASP A 19 20.91 -53.67 7.98
N PRO A 20 21.54 -54.67 7.34
CA PRO A 20 22.26 -54.50 6.09
C PRO A 20 21.36 -54.33 4.86
N ILE A 21 20.04 -54.60 4.96
CA ILE A 21 19.11 -54.50 3.83
C ILE A 21 18.14 -53.33 4.05
N LEU A 22 17.49 -53.27 5.22
CA LEU A 22 16.48 -52.26 5.51
C LEU A 22 17.11 -50.88 5.74
N GLY A 23 18.30 -50.83 6.33
CA GLY A 23 19.05 -49.59 6.59
C GLY A 23 19.31 -48.78 5.31
N PRO A 24 19.99 -49.35 4.29
CA PRO A 24 20.26 -48.66 3.03
C PRO A 24 18.99 -48.23 2.27
N ILE A 25 17.92 -49.02 2.32
CA ILE A 25 16.65 -48.71 1.64
C ILE A 25 15.96 -47.51 2.31
N CYS A 26 15.78 -47.54 3.63
CA CYS A 26 15.18 -46.43 4.38
C CYS A 26 16.01 -45.15 4.23
N PHE A 27 17.33 -45.29 4.21
CA PHE A 27 18.25 -44.20 4.01
C PHE A 27 18.15 -43.58 2.61
N SER A 28 18.12 -44.41 1.56
CA SER A 28 17.95 -43.95 0.19
C SER A 28 16.61 -43.25 -0.01
N LEU A 29 15.53 -43.78 0.58
CA LEU A 29 14.22 -43.13 0.53
C LEU A 29 14.21 -41.80 1.29
N PHE A 30 14.85 -41.73 2.46
CA PHE A 30 14.97 -40.50 3.23
C PHE A 30 15.73 -39.41 2.45
N ILE A 31 16.89 -39.75 1.88
CA ILE A 31 17.64 -38.82 1.01
C ILE A 31 16.79 -38.41 -0.19
N PHE A 32 16.11 -39.36 -0.82
CA PHE A 32 15.27 -39.07 -1.97
C PHE A 32 14.17 -38.06 -1.62
N THR A 33 13.47 -38.27 -0.50
CA THR A 33 12.43 -37.36 -0.04
C THR A 33 12.98 -35.97 0.29
N ILE A 34 14.08 -35.88 1.06
CA ILE A 34 14.62 -34.58 1.46
C ILE A 34 15.21 -33.81 0.26
N VAL A 35 16.02 -34.48 -0.57
CA VAL A 35 16.70 -33.82 -1.68
C VAL A 35 15.76 -33.54 -2.84
N PHE A 36 14.89 -34.47 -3.22
CA PHE A 36 14.04 -34.26 -4.40
C PHE A 36 12.70 -33.63 -4.05
N VAL A 37 12.05 -34.03 -2.96
CA VAL A 37 10.72 -33.48 -2.62
C VAL A 37 10.86 -32.17 -1.87
N CYS A 38 11.61 -32.16 -0.75
CA CYS A 38 11.71 -30.96 0.06
C CYS A 38 12.46 -29.83 -0.65
N MET A 39 13.64 -30.06 -1.24
CA MET A 39 14.35 -28.96 -1.94
C MET A 39 13.56 -28.43 -3.14
N THR A 40 12.93 -29.29 -3.94
CA THR A 40 12.12 -28.82 -5.09
C THR A 40 10.93 -28.01 -4.62
N MET A 41 10.29 -28.41 -3.51
CA MET A 41 9.20 -27.63 -2.90
C MET A 41 9.71 -26.27 -2.39
N PHE A 42 10.85 -26.23 -1.70
CA PHE A 42 11.44 -24.97 -1.24
C PHE A 42 11.81 -24.05 -2.40
N ILE A 43 12.45 -24.57 -3.45
CA ILE A 43 12.81 -23.79 -4.65
C ILE A 43 11.54 -23.26 -5.33
N THR A 44 10.48 -24.08 -5.42
CA THR A 44 9.21 -23.67 -6.00
C THR A 44 8.58 -22.53 -5.21
N ILE A 45 8.50 -22.66 -3.88
CA ILE A 45 7.95 -21.61 -3.00
C ILE A 45 8.76 -20.33 -3.11
N ILE A 46 10.09 -20.40 -3.05
CA ILE A 46 10.96 -19.22 -3.16
C ILE A 46 10.76 -18.54 -4.53
N SER A 47 10.76 -19.34 -5.60
CA SER A 47 10.56 -18.84 -6.97
C SER A 47 9.20 -18.18 -7.15
N ASP A 48 8.14 -18.78 -6.60
CA ASP A 48 6.79 -18.23 -6.70
C ASP A 48 6.64 -16.93 -5.90
N ASN A 49 7.16 -16.89 -4.67
CA ASN A 49 7.21 -15.65 -3.87
C ASN A 49 8.00 -14.56 -4.60
N PHE A 50 9.14 -14.90 -5.20
CA PHE A 50 9.93 -13.94 -5.96
C PHE A 50 9.18 -13.41 -7.18
N ARG A 51 8.42 -14.26 -7.89
CA ARG A 51 7.53 -13.85 -9.00
C ARG A 51 6.42 -12.93 -8.52
N VAL A 52 5.79 -13.23 -7.39
CA VAL A 52 4.75 -12.40 -6.77
C VAL A 52 5.30 -11.01 -6.44
N VAL A 53 6.44 -10.93 -5.75
CA VAL A 53 7.09 -9.65 -5.41
C VAL A 53 7.48 -8.89 -6.67
N ARG A 54 8.09 -9.56 -7.66
CA ARG A 54 8.50 -8.92 -8.91
C ARG A 54 7.30 -8.38 -9.69
N ASN A 55 6.18 -9.09 -9.71
CA ASN A 55 4.95 -8.62 -10.36
C ASN A 55 4.35 -7.44 -9.60
N ASN A 56 4.31 -7.49 -8.28
CA ASN A 56 3.89 -6.35 -7.45
C ASN A 56 4.74 -5.10 -7.70
N LEU A 57 6.06 -5.24 -7.86
CA LEU A 57 6.94 -4.11 -8.23
C LEU A 57 6.66 -3.56 -9.64
N LYS A 58 6.31 -4.42 -10.60
CA LYS A 58 5.89 -3.97 -11.95
C LYS A 58 4.56 -3.21 -11.91
N PHE A 59 3.60 -3.63 -11.10
CA PHE A 59 2.36 -2.88 -10.87
C PHE A 59 2.61 -1.59 -10.07
N ASN A 60 3.53 -1.64 -9.10
CA ASN A 60 3.92 -0.49 -8.28
C ASN A 60 4.90 0.47 -8.95
N HIS A 61 5.37 0.23 -10.18
CA HIS A 61 6.16 1.22 -10.92
C HIS A 61 5.40 2.55 -11.10
N ASN A 62 4.07 2.48 -11.17
CA ASN A 62 3.18 3.66 -11.14
C ASN A 62 3.12 4.32 -9.75
N HIS A 63 3.30 3.54 -8.66
CA HIS A 63 3.37 4.04 -7.29
C HIS A 63 4.74 4.66 -6.95
N ASP A 64 5.84 4.09 -7.43
CA ASP A 64 7.19 4.63 -7.22
C ASP A 64 7.35 6.01 -7.87
N GLN A 65 6.80 6.19 -9.08
CA GLN A 65 6.69 7.50 -9.74
C GLN A 65 5.89 8.51 -8.89
N GLN A 66 4.81 8.06 -8.24
CA GLN A 66 4.00 8.91 -7.37
C GLN A 66 4.72 9.26 -6.07
N ILE A 67 5.44 8.32 -5.46
CA ILE A 67 6.19 8.56 -4.22
C ILE A 67 7.34 9.54 -4.46
N VAL A 68 8.07 9.40 -5.57
CA VAL A 68 9.14 10.34 -5.94
C VAL A 68 8.58 11.73 -6.24
N ARG A 69 7.45 11.84 -6.96
CA ARG A 69 6.75 13.12 -7.17
C ARG A 69 6.25 13.73 -5.87
N PHE A 70 5.74 12.92 -4.94
CA PHE A 70 5.30 13.39 -3.63
C PHE A 70 6.48 13.92 -2.79
N MET A 71 7.61 13.22 -2.78
CA MET A 71 8.83 13.67 -2.12
C MET A 71 9.38 14.95 -2.75
N PHE A 72 9.41 15.03 -4.09
CA PHE A 72 9.87 16.22 -4.81
C PHE A 72 8.96 17.43 -4.53
N ASN A 73 7.64 17.25 -4.57
CA ASN A 73 6.67 18.30 -4.25
C ASN A 73 6.80 18.80 -2.81
N LYS A 74 7.11 17.91 -1.85
CA LYS A 74 7.30 18.28 -0.44
C LYS A 74 8.61 19.05 -0.24
N VAL A 75 9.68 18.64 -0.92
CA VAL A 75 10.98 19.34 -0.90
C VAL A 75 10.88 20.71 -1.58
N GLN A 76 10.20 20.81 -2.71
CA GLN A 76 9.98 22.08 -3.42
C GLN A 76 9.14 23.07 -2.60
N ARG A 77 8.13 22.58 -1.86
CA ARG A 77 7.37 23.39 -0.89
C ARG A 77 8.24 23.93 0.24
N TRP A 78 9.27 23.19 0.66
CA TRP A 78 10.20 23.62 1.71
C TRP A 78 11.26 24.59 1.20
N THR A 79 11.67 24.47 -0.07
CA THR A 79 12.73 25.31 -0.65
C THR A 79 12.23 26.60 -1.30
N LYS A 80 10.91 26.82 -1.42
CA LYS A 80 10.31 28.09 -1.89
C LYS A 80 10.89 28.62 -3.22
N ILE A 81 11.47 27.74 -4.04
CA ILE A 81 12.08 28.08 -5.33
C ILE A 81 11.06 27.74 -6.43
N GLY A 82 10.55 28.79 -7.09
CA GLY A 82 9.97 28.70 -8.43
C GLY A 82 8.48 28.43 -8.55
N HIS A 83 7.64 28.92 -7.63
CA HIS A 83 6.17 28.81 -7.78
C HIS A 83 5.44 30.14 -7.67
N ASP A 84 6.11 31.26 -7.95
CA ASP A 84 5.57 32.63 -7.78
C ASP A 84 4.33 32.89 -8.65
N ASP A 85 4.24 32.27 -9.84
CA ASP A 85 3.11 32.49 -10.75
C ASP A 85 1.81 31.80 -10.31
N GLN A 86 1.86 30.63 -9.64
CA GLN A 86 0.62 30.00 -9.19
C GLN A 86 0.12 30.56 -7.86
N TRP A 87 0.99 31.10 -6.99
CA TRP A 87 0.52 31.74 -5.75
C TRP A 87 -0.40 32.93 -6.06
N ARG A 88 -0.11 33.71 -7.11
CA ARG A 88 -1.00 34.78 -7.58
C ARG A 88 -2.36 34.26 -8.06
N GLU A 89 -2.39 33.19 -8.86
CA GLU A 89 -3.65 32.60 -9.34
C GLU A 89 -4.47 31.93 -8.22
N TYR A 90 -3.80 31.34 -7.22
CA TYR A 90 -4.48 30.82 -6.03
C TYR A 90 -5.02 31.94 -5.15
N GLU A 91 -4.28 33.03 -4.95
CA GLU A 91 -4.69 34.17 -4.14
C GLU A 91 -5.83 34.96 -4.81
N GLU A 92 -5.82 35.11 -6.13
CA GLU A 92 -6.93 35.69 -6.91
C GLU A 92 -8.20 34.82 -6.84
N ARG A 93 -8.07 33.49 -6.96
CA ARG A 93 -9.23 32.58 -6.79
C ARG A 93 -9.76 32.57 -5.37
N ASP A 94 -8.89 32.64 -4.38
CA ASP A 94 -9.27 32.65 -2.98
C ASP A 94 -9.95 33.98 -2.59
N GLN A 95 -9.53 35.11 -3.18
CA GLN A 95 -10.22 36.39 -3.08
C GLN A 95 -11.62 36.33 -3.72
N GLN A 96 -11.73 35.80 -4.95
CA GLN A 96 -13.04 35.63 -5.60
C GLN A 96 -13.99 34.75 -4.79
N MET A 97 -13.49 33.66 -4.19
CA MET A 97 -14.29 32.80 -3.32
C MET A 97 -14.72 33.52 -2.03
N ARG A 98 -13.87 34.37 -1.44
CA ARG A 98 -14.23 35.17 -0.27
C ARG A 98 -15.31 36.19 -0.59
N ASP A 99 -15.19 36.91 -1.70
CA ASP A 99 -16.18 37.91 -2.13
C ASP A 99 -17.54 37.24 -2.41
N GLN A 100 -17.53 36.08 -3.06
CA GLN A 100 -18.74 35.29 -3.32
C GLN A 100 -19.43 34.77 -2.06
N TYR A 101 -18.68 34.49 -0.99
CA TYR A 101 -19.23 34.05 0.30
C TYR A 101 -19.57 35.20 1.26
N TYR A 102 -19.05 36.40 1.03
CA TYR A 102 -19.34 37.58 1.85
C TYR A 102 -20.77 38.12 1.57
N ASP A 103 -21.18 38.14 0.29
CA ASP A 103 -22.47 38.66 -0.19
C ASP A 103 -23.73 37.93 0.35
N PRO A 104 -23.75 36.58 0.47
CA PRO A 104 -24.90 35.84 1.00
C PRO A 104 -25.10 36.01 2.51
N ILE A 105 -24.05 36.34 3.26
CA ILE A 105 -24.10 36.47 4.72
C ILE A 105 -24.64 37.85 5.11
N GLU A 106 -24.26 38.92 4.38
CA GLU A 106 -24.82 40.26 4.62
C GLU A 106 -26.27 40.40 4.14
N SER A 107 -26.70 39.67 3.11
CA SER A 107 -28.09 39.69 2.62
C SER A 107 -29.04 38.78 3.41
N PHE A 108 -28.56 38.12 4.45
CA PHE A 108 -29.36 37.24 5.30
C PHE A 108 -30.47 37.96 6.10
N PRO A 109 -30.24 39.14 6.72
CA PRO A 109 -31.28 39.91 7.40
C PRO A 109 -32.40 40.32 6.45
N ASP A 110 -32.06 40.81 5.25
CA ASP A 110 -33.04 41.23 4.24
C ASP A 110 -33.94 40.07 3.77
N LYS A 111 -33.39 38.85 3.71
CA LYS A 111 -34.18 37.65 3.38
C LYS A 111 -35.13 37.25 4.51
N ILE A 112 -34.75 37.47 5.76
CA ILE A 112 -35.65 37.26 6.92
C ILE A 112 -36.77 38.30 6.89
N ASP A 113 -36.46 39.56 6.61
CA ASP A 113 -37.46 40.63 6.51
C ASP A 113 -38.46 40.36 5.38
N GLN A 114 -37.99 39.89 4.21
CA GLN A 114 -38.88 39.47 3.11
C GLN A 114 -39.79 38.30 3.49
N LEU A 115 -39.28 37.33 4.26
CA LEU A 115 -40.07 36.21 4.75
C LEU A 115 -41.16 36.67 5.73
N LEU A 116 -40.81 37.54 6.67
CA LEU A 116 -41.77 38.11 7.63
C LEU A 116 -42.84 38.93 6.94
N ASP A 117 -42.46 39.75 5.95
CA ASP A 117 -43.41 40.51 5.13
C ASP A 117 -44.34 39.62 4.32
N SER A 118 -43.85 38.50 3.79
CA SER A 118 -44.69 37.53 3.08
C SER A 118 -45.67 36.82 4.02
N LEU A 119 -45.25 36.54 5.26
CA LEU A 119 -46.08 35.92 6.29
C LEU A 119 -47.19 36.87 6.76
N ASN A 120 -46.86 38.13 7.03
CA ASN A 120 -47.85 39.15 7.40
C ASN A 120 -48.89 39.36 6.30
N ARG A 121 -48.46 39.36 5.03
CA ARG A 121 -49.37 39.50 3.88
C ARG A 121 -50.37 38.36 3.77
N VAL A 122 -49.98 37.15 4.16
CA VAL A 122 -50.85 35.97 4.14
C VAL A 122 -51.78 35.95 5.36
N LEU A 123 -51.32 36.45 6.50
CA LEU A 123 -52.11 36.54 7.73
C LEU A 123 -53.14 37.68 7.72
N GLU A 124 -52.91 38.76 6.97
CA GLU A 124 -53.89 39.86 6.81
C GLU A 124 -55.02 39.56 5.80
N TYR A 125 -54.92 38.46 5.04
CA TYR A 125 -55.91 38.05 4.04
C TYR A 125 -56.85 36.91 4.50
N ASN A 126 -56.80 36.57 5.80
CA ASN A 126 -57.71 35.67 6.52
C ASN A 126 -58.35 36.41 7.70
#